data_AF-A0A7R9PV81-F1
#
_entry.id   AF-A0A7R9PV81-F1
#
_cell.length_a   1.000
_cell.length_b   1.000
_cell.length_c   1.000
_cell.angle_alpha   90.00
_cell.angle_beta   90.00
_cell.angle_gamma   90.00
#
_symmetry.space_group_name_H-M   'P 1'
#
loop_
_entity.id
_entity.type
_entity.pdbx_description
1 polymer ?
#
loop_
_entity_poly.entity_id
_entity_poly.type
_entity_poly.pdbx_seq_one_letter_code
_entity_poly.pdbx_strand_id
1 'polypeptide(L)'
;MKDLMTNQSIPGTVIAFSINGTNVWTEGFGYTDVENDVITHKDSIWRLASISKPLTSALIGRLMDKKLIDLNHDIHRYLSPDFYPYKTFNGSAVNITLFSYESWWPSAGIISTASDLIRFGNSMLSAYKGHNKDFLSEETVKELWTPETIGKIKPKDMKDEYAKGWFVTQIAEPYPYRTQIWHAGGLLGTSTMLILFPNQNIVGVAFANKGWTVGLDQLILSVAKNFEEFL
;
A
#
# COMPACT_ATOMS: atom_id res chain seq x y z
N MET A 1 -12.38 17.56 3.63
CA MET A 1 -12.96 16.74 2.54
C MET A 1 -13.49 17.60 1.39
N LYS A 2 -14.50 18.45 1.64
CA LYS A 2 -15.12 19.29 0.60
C LYS A 2 -14.12 20.17 -0.19
N ASP A 3 -13.15 20.77 0.50
CA ASP A 3 -12.12 21.59 -0.14
C ASP A 3 -11.22 20.77 -1.06
N LEU A 4 -10.81 19.57 -0.63
CA LEU A 4 -10.02 18.65 -1.45
C LEU A 4 -10.78 18.28 -2.72
N MET A 5 -12.05 17.86 -2.59
CA MET A 5 -12.88 17.49 -3.73
C MET A 5 -13.09 18.65 -4.70
N THR A 6 -13.31 19.86 -4.19
CA THR A 6 -13.52 21.05 -5.02
C THR A 6 -12.23 21.44 -5.75
N ASN A 7 -11.13 21.59 -5.01
CA ASN A 7 -9.84 22.06 -5.55
C ASN A 7 -9.21 21.05 -6.53
N GLN A 8 -9.46 19.77 -6.34
CA GLN A 8 -8.98 18.71 -7.21
C GLN A 8 -10.05 18.24 -8.19
N SER A 9 -11.26 18.83 -8.21
CA SER A 9 -12.38 18.38 -9.06
C SER A 9 -12.61 16.87 -8.98
N ILE A 10 -12.63 16.32 -7.77
CA ILE A 10 -12.87 14.89 -7.51
C ILE A 10 -14.39 14.69 -7.48
N PRO A 11 -14.97 13.90 -8.41
CA PRO A 11 -16.40 13.64 -8.41
C PRO A 11 -16.87 12.86 -7.17
N GLY A 12 -16.13 11.84 -6.78
CA GLY A 12 -16.45 10.93 -5.69
C GLY A 12 -15.22 10.38 -4.98
N THR A 13 -15.36 10.15 -3.68
CA THR A 13 -14.29 9.68 -2.80
C THR A 13 -14.85 8.83 -1.67
N VAL A 14 -14.08 7.84 -1.23
CA VAL A 14 -14.34 7.10 0.01
C VAL A 14 -13.13 7.28 0.91
N ILE A 15 -13.37 7.51 2.19
CA ILE A 15 -12.35 7.53 3.23
C ILE A 15 -12.72 6.52 4.32
N ALA A 16 -11.72 5.81 4.85
CA ALA A 16 -11.90 4.86 5.92
C ALA A 16 -10.73 4.89 6.90
N PHE A 17 -11.04 4.62 8.16
CA PHE A 17 -10.08 4.58 9.26
C PHE A 17 -10.37 3.43 10.21
N SER A 18 -9.31 2.77 10.66
CA SER A 18 -9.36 1.92 11.83
C SER A 18 -8.35 2.33 12.87
N ILE A 19 -8.74 2.15 14.12
CA ILE A 19 -7.90 2.34 15.30
C ILE A 19 -7.97 1.06 16.11
N ASN A 20 -6.82 0.53 16.52
CA ASN A 20 -6.75 -0.68 17.34
C ASN A 20 -7.50 -1.89 16.76
N GLY A 21 -7.39 -2.08 15.44
CA GLY A 21 -8.04 -3.19 14.73
C GLY A 21 -9.53 -3.00 14.47
N THR A 22 -10.14 -1.91 14.96
CA THR A 22 -11.58 -1.63 14.81
C THR A 22 -11.78 -0.54 13.75
N ASN A 23 -12.63 -0.79 12.75
CA ASN A 23 -13.06 0.24 11.80
C ASN A 23 -13.92 1.29 12.53
N VAL A 24 -13.37 2.50 12.71
CA VAL A 24 -14.02 3.58 13.46
C VAL A 24 -14.79 4.53 12.55
N TRP A 25 -14.44 4.58 11.26
CA TRP A 25 -15.09 5.47 10.31
C TRP A 25 -14.93 4.97 8.87
N THR A 26 -16.01 5.00 8.09
CA THR A 26 -15.98 4.77 6.64
C THR A 26 -17.12 5.56 6.02
N GLU A 27 -16.79 6.51 5.14
CA GLU A 27 -17.78 7.41 4.55
C GLU A 27 -17.50 7.63 3.06
N GLY A 28 -18.56 7.66 2.26
CA GLY A 28 -18.51 7.99 0.83
C GLY A 28 -19.05 9.41 0.58
N PHE A 29 -18.43 10.13 -0.35
CA PHE A 29 -18.81 11.49 -0.71
C PHE A 29 -18.90 11.64 -2.23
N GLY A 30 -19.82 12.48 -2.68
CA GLY A 30 -19.99 12.81 -4.10
C GLY A 30 -20.57 11.66 -4.92
N TYR A 31 -20.13 11.52 -6.17
CA TYR A 31 -20.68 10.59 -7.16
C TYR A 31 -19.62 9.64 -7.68
N THR A 32 -19.94 8.35 -7.73
CA THR A 32 -19.11 7.33 -8.38
C THR A 32 -19.29 7.38 -9.90
N ASP A 33 -20.47 7.80 -10.35
CA ASP A 33 -20.83 8.06 -11.76
C ASP A 33 -21.66 9.34 -11.80
N VAL A 34 -21.13 10.39 -12.45
CA VAL A 34 -21.77 11.72 -12.50
C VAL A 34 -22.86 11.73 -13.55
N GLU A 35 -22.64 11.06 -14.67
CA GLU A 35 -23.54 11.01 -15.82
C GLU A 35 -24.85 10.29 -15.50
N ASN A 36 -24.82 9.35 -14.55
CA ASN A 36 -25.98 8.56 -14.12
C ASN A 36 -26.46 8.87 -12.69
N ASP A 37 -26.00 9.97 -12.09
CA ASP A 37 -26.37 10.39 -10.72
C ASP A 37 -26.13 9.31 -9.64
N VAL A 38 -25.12 8.46 -9.81
CA VAL A 38 -24.81 7.39 -8.85
C VAL A 38 -23.93 7.95 -7.73
N ILE A 39 -24.52 8.09 -6.54
CA ILE A 39 -23.79 8.56 -5.36
C ILE A 39 -22.72 7.56 -4.92
N THR A 40 -21.65 8.08 -4.31
CA THR A 40 -20.60 7.26 -3.74
C THR A 40 -21.03 6.71 -2.39
N HIS A 41 -21.22 5.40 -2.32
CA HIS A 41 -21.46 4.68 -1.07
C HIS A 41 -20.15 4.25 -0.39
N LYS A 42 -20.19 4.01 0.92
CA LYS A 42 -19.03 3.54 1.72
C LYS A 42 -18.46 2.18 1.27
N ASP A 43 -19.26 1.38 0.56
CA ASP A 43 -18.97 0.06 0.02
C ASP A 43 -18.80 0.06 -1.51
N SER A 44 -18.73 1.24 -2.13
CA SER A 44 -18.42 1.36 -3.56
C SER A 44 -17.11 0.62 -3.89
N ILE A 45 -17.07 0.02 -5.08
CA ILE A 45 -15.94 -0.79 -5.54
C ILE A 45 -14.95 0.10 -6.29
N TRP A 46 -13.67 -0.07 -5.99
CA TRP A 46 -12.59 0.75 -6.50
C TRP A 46 -11.49 -0.09 -7.14
N ARG A 47 -10.91 0.43 -8.22
CA ARG A 47 -9.62 -0.06 -8.72
C ARG A 47 -8.52 0.39 -7.77
N LEU A 48 -7.77 -0.58 -7.24
CA LEU A 48 -6.72 -0.37 -6.26
C LEU A 48 -5.44 0.22 -6.85
N ALA A 49 -5.25 0.13 -8.17
CA ALA A 49 -4.01 0.54 -8.81
C ALA A 49 -2.80 -0.06 -8.06
N SER A 50 -1.71 0.69 -7.90
CA SER A 50 -0.47 0.19 -7.28
C SER A 50 -0.60 -0.30 -5.84
N ILE A 51 -1.72 -0.10 -5.13
CA ILE A 51 -2.00 -0.81 -3.86
C ILE A 51 -2.04 -2.34 -4.04
N SER A 52 -2.23 -2.82 -5.27
CA SER A 52 -2.10 -4.26 -5.60
C SER A 52 -0.71 -4.83 -5.23
N LYS A 53 0.34 -3.99 -5.20
CA LYS A 53 1.71 -4.39 -4.86
C LYS A 53 1.86 -4.78 -3.39
N PRO A 54 1.40 -3.99 -2.40
CA PRO A 54 1.25 -4.42 -1.01
C PRO A 54 0.55 -5.77 -0.83
N LEU A 55 -0.54 -6.01 -1.55
CA LEU A 55 -1.28 -7.28 -1.46
C LEU A 55 -0.45 -8.44 -2.02
N THR A 56 0.18 -8.25 -3.18
CA THR A 56 1.08 -9.23 -3.79
C THR A 56 2.28 -9.51 -2.90
N SER A 57 2.85 -8.47 -2.28
CA SER A 57 3.94 -8.57 -1.31
C SER A 57 3.56 -9.45 -0.12
N ALA A 58 2.35 -9.28 0.43
CA ALA A 58 1.86 -10.15 1.50
C ALA A 58 1.69 -11.61 1.04
N LEU A 59 1.25 -11.84 -0.21
CA LEU A 59 1.18 -13.20 -0.78
C LEU A 59 2.57 -13.83 -0.92
N ILE A 60 3.58 -13.06 -1.35
CA ILE A 60 4.98 -13.52 -1.37
C ILE A 60 5.45 -13.84 0.05
N GLY A 61 5.15 -13.00 1.03
CA GLY A 61 5.45 -13.27 2.44
C GLY A 61 4.84 -14.58 2.93
N ARG A 62 3.61 -14.90 2.52
CA ARG A 62 2.97 -16.19 2.86
C ARG A 62 3.71 -17.39 2.28
N LEU A 63 4.29 -17.24 1.09
CA LEU A 63 5.12 -18.28 0.47
C LEU A 63 6.48 -18.39 1.17
N MET A 64 7.03 -17.28 1.67
CA MET A 64 8.24 -17.26 2.51
C MET A 64 8.00 -17.97 3.85
N ASP A 65 6.91 -17.66 4.56
CA ASP A 65 6.49 -18.35 5.80
C ASP A 65 6.40 -19.87 5.58
N LYS A 66 5.89 -20.29 4.42
CA LYS A 66 5.75 -21.71 4.02
C LYS A 66 7.04 -22.32 3.47
N LYS A 67 8.13 -21.55 3.37
CA LYS A 67 9.41 -21.96 2.79
C LYS A 67 9.30 -22.46 1.34
N LEU A 68 8.29 -21.97 0.62
CA LEU A 68 8.07 -22.26 -0.80
C LEU A 68 8.84 -21.28 -1.70
N ILE A 69 9.11 -20.08 -1.18
CA ILE A 69 9.92 -19.05 -1.80
C ILE A 69 10.98 -18.58 -0.82
N ASP A 70 12.18 -18.37 -1.32
CA ASP A 70 13.28 -17.64 -0.70
C ASP A 70 13.78 -16.61 -1.71
N LEU A 71 13.73 -15.34 -1.31
CA LEU A 71 14.03 -14.18 -2.15
C LEU A 71 15.53 -14.01 -2.42
N ASN A 72 16.40 -14.69 -1.66
CA ASN A 72 17.84 -14.66 -1.87
C ASN A 72 18.29 -15.67 -2.93
N HIS A 73 17.41 -16.57 -3.35
CA HIS A 73 17.69 -17.43 -4.50
C HIS A 73 17.48 -16.70 -5.82
N ASP A 74 18.25 -17.14 -6.81
CA ASP A 74 18.09 -16.76 -8.21
C ASP A 74 16.65 -17.04 -8.67
N ILE A 75 16.05 -16.09 -9.40
CA ILE A 75 14.69 -16.20 -9.92
C ILE A 75 14.50 -17.43 -10.82
N HIS A 76 15.56 -17.89 -11.48
CA HIS A 76 15.55 -19.04 -12.37
C HIS A 76 15.35 -20.37 -11.64
N ARG A 77 15.43 -20.37 -10.30
CA ARG A 77 14.96 -21.49 -9.47
C ARG A 77 13.45 -21.71 -9.61
N TYR A 78 12.69 -20.66 -9.89
CA TYR A 78 11.23 -20.67 -9.93
C TYR A 78 10.68 -20.46 -11.35
N LEU A 79 11.39 -19.72 -12.20
CA LEU A 79 10.99 -19.43 -13.58
C LEU A 79 12.04 -19.94 -14.56
N SER A 80 11.68 -20.81 -15.50
CA SER A 80 12.65 -21.29 -16.48
C SER A 80 13.21 -20.14 -17.33
N PRO A 81 14.49 -20.21 -17.78
CA PRO A 81 15.05 -19.23 -18.70
C PRO A 81 14.28 -19.09 -20.03
N ASP A 82 13.54 -20.12 -20.44
CA ASP A 82 12.66 -20.08 -21.62
C ASP A 82 11.48 -19.13 -21.43
N PHE A 83 10.98 -19.03 -20.20
CA PHE A 83 9.88 -18.14 -19.82
C PHE A 83 10.38 -16.76 -19.41
N TYR A 84 11.44 -16.70 -18.61
CA TYR A 84 12.06 -15.46 -18.15
C TYR A 84 13.56 -15.48 -18.51
N PRO A 85 13.98 -14.92 -19.65
CA PRO A 85 15.37 -14.98 -20.09
C PRO A 85 16.34 -14.24 -19.16
N TYR A 86 17.58 -14.72 -19.10
CA TYR A 86 18.66 -14.03 -18.39
C TYR A 86 18.81 -12.59 -18.90
N LYS A 87 18.82 -11.62 -17.99
CA LYS A 87 19.08 -10.23 -18.36
C LYS A 87 20.58 -9.94 -18.25
N THR A 88 21.03 -8.95 -19.03
CA THR A 88 22.42 -8.51 -19.04
C THR A 88 22.53 -7.04 -18.67
N PHE A 89 23.61 -6.67 -18.00
CA PHE A 89 24.02 -5.29 -17.76
C PHE A 89 25.47 -5.13 -18.22
N ASN A 90 25.75 -4.15 -19.09
CA ASN A 90 27.05 -3.98 -19.74
C ASN A 90 27.61 -5.27 -20.38
N GLY A 91 26.75 -6.06 -21.03
CA GLY A 91 27.13 -7.30 -21.72
C GLY A 91 27.40 -8.50 -20.80
N SER A 92 27.31 -8.34 -19.48
CA SER A 92 27.46 -9.42 -18.51
C SER A 92 26.09 -9.86 -18.00
N ALA A 93 25.87 -11.17 -17.87
CA ALA A 93 24.66 -11.71 -17.24
C ALA A 93 24.58 -11.24 -15.78
N VAL A 94 23.39 -10.79 -15.36
CA VAL A 94 23.13 -10.43 -13.97
C VAL A 94 22.18 -11.46 -13.35
N ASN A 95 22.49 -11.87 -12.12
CA ASN A 95 21.56 -12.67 -11.34
C ASN A 95 20.40 -11.75 -10.91
N ILE A 96 19.17 -12.18 -11.17
CA ILE A 96 17.96 -11.48 -10.75
C ILE A 96 17.33 -12.29 -9.63
N THR A 97 17.15 -11.68 -8.48
CA THR A 97 16.35 -12.26 -7.39
C THR A 97 14.85 -12.19 -7.75
N LEU A 98 13.99 -12.84 -6.98
CA LEU A 98 12.53 -12.84 -7.18
C LEU A 98 11.93 -11.42 -7.08
N PHE A 99 12.02 -10.67 -8.17
CA PHE A 99 11.34 -9.42 -8.40
C PHE A 99 11.05 -9.29 -9.90
N SER A 100 10.01 -10.00 -10.36
CA SER A 100 9.56 -9.96 -11.76
C SER A 100 8.07 -9.63 -11.84
N TYR A 101 7.75 -8.64 -12.68
CA TYR A 101 6.42 -8.08 -12.94
C TYR A 101 5.95 -8.53 -14.32
N GLU A 102 5.26 -9.67 -14.41
CA GLU A 102 4.64 -10.11 -15.67
C GLU A 102 3.18 -10.53 -15.45
N SER A 103 2.39 -9.56 -15.01
CA SER A 103 0.94 -9.45 -15.20
C SER A 103 0.53 -8.08 -14.66
N TRP A 104 -0.37 -7.38 -15.35
CA TRP A 104 -0.85 -6.08 -14.86
C TRP A 104 -1.65 -6.23 -13.56
N TRP A 105 -2.24 -7.41 -13.31
CA TRP A 105 -3.13 -7.64 -12.18
C TRP A 105 -2.45 -7.56 -10.81
N PRO A 106 -1.35 -8.31 -10.53
CA PRO A 106 -0.58 -8.16 -9.29
C PRO A 106 0.00 -6.76 -9.08
N SER A 107 0.24 -6.02 -10.17
CA SER A 107 0.82 -4.67 -10.11
C SER A 107 -0.22 -3.59 -9.85
N ALA A 108 -1.39 -3.66 -10.51
CA ALA A 108 -2.35 -2.56 -10.56
C ALA A 108 -3.82 -2.95 -10.81
N GLY A 109 -4.13 -4.23 -11.05
CA GLY A 109 -5.45 -4.63 -11.54
C GLY A 109 -6.46 -5.07 -10.49
N ILE A 110 -6.07 -5.18 -9.22
CA ILE A 110 -7.02 -5.61 -8.16
C ILE A 110 -8.11 -4.55 -7.98
N ILE A 111 -9.35 -5.00 -7.82
CA ILE A 111 -10.49 -4.19 -7.40
C ILE A 111 -10.94 -4.61 -6.00
N SER A 112 -11.34 -3.66 -5.17
CA SER A 112 -11.78 -3.94 -3.79
C SER A 112 -12.55 -2.76 -3.18
N THR A 113 -12.83 -2.82 -1.88
CA THR A 113 -13.51 -1.77 -1.11
C THR A 113 -12.58 -1.15 -0.07
N ALA A 114 -12.97 -0.01 0.50
CA ALA A 114 -12.24 0.59 1.60
C ALA A 114 -12.22 -0.28 2.86
N SER A 115 -13.33 -0.98 3.15
CA SER A 115 -13.40 -1.89 4.28
C SER A 115 -12.45 -3.10 4.14
N ASP A 116 -12.25 -3.61 2.93
CA ASP A 116 -11.30 -4.70 2.70
C ASP A 116 -9.85 -4.24 2.86
N LEU A 117 -9.49 -3.04 2.40
CA LEU A 117 -8.17 -2.47 2.65
C LEU A 117 -7.92 -2.19 4.14
N ILE A 118 -8.95 -1.78 4.88
CA ILE A 118 -8.87 -1.64 6.34
C ILE A 118 -8.59 -3.00 7.00
N ARG A 119 -9.29 -4.07 6.59
CA ARG A 119 -9.05 -5.42 7.10
C ARG A 119 -7.65 -5.91 6.76
N PHE A 120 -7.19 -5.68 5.53
CA PHE A 120 -5.83 -6.01 5.10
C PHE A 120 -4.78 -5.26 5.94
N GLY A 121 -4.91 -3.94 6.09
CA GLY A 121 -3.99 -3.14 6.89
C GLY A 121 -3.96 -3.57 8.36
N ASN A 122 -5.13 -3.87 8.95
CA ASN A 122 -5.20 -4.36 10.33
C ASN A 122 -4.55 -5.74 10.49
N SER A 123 -4.71 -6.64 9.51
CA SER A 123 -4.03 -7.93 9.52
C SER A 123 -2.51 -7.79 9.45
N MET A 124 -2.01 -6.86 8.62
CA MET A 124 -0.58 -6.54 8.55
C MET A 124 -0.05 -5.97 9.87
N LEU A 125 -0.75 -5.00 10.47
CA LEU A 125 -0.38 -4.43 11.78
C LEU A 125 -0.40 -5.47 12.90
N SER A 126 -1.42 -6.34 12.89
CA SER A 126 -1.54 -7.43 13.87
C SER A 126 -0.43 -8.46 13.73
N ALA A 127 -0.06 -8.82 12.49
CA ALA A 127 1.07 -9.71 12.21
C ALA A 127 2.42 -9.08 12.60
N TYR A 128 2.62 -7.78 12.33
CA TYR A 128 3.80 -7.01 12.76
C TYR A 128 3.99 -7.00 14.29
N LYS A 129 2.89 -7.09 15.05
CA LYS A 129 2.90 -7.21 16.52
C LYS A 129 2.96 -8.66 17.02
N GLY A 130 3.08 -9.64 16.11
CA GLY A 130 3.13 -11.07 16.44
C GLY A 130 1.79 -11.70 16.83
N HIS A 131 0.67 -10.99 16.66
CA HIS A 131 -0.66 -11.42 17.11
C HIS A 131 -1.46 -12.22 16.05
N ASN A 132 -1.06 -12.20 14.77
CA ASN A 132 -1.79 -12.89 13.69
C ASN A 132 -0.87 -13.73 12.79
N LYS A 133 -0.29 -14.79 13.36
CA LYS A 133 0.63 -15.71 12.67
C LYS A 133 -0.05 -16.50 11.55
N ASP A 134 -1.35 -16.73 11.69
CA ASP A 134 -2.19 -17.33 10.65
C ASP A 134 -2.38 -16.43 9.43
N PHE A 135 -2.04 -15.14 9.51
CA PHE A 135 -2.02 -14.21 8.36
C PHE A 135 -0.62 -13.89 7.82
N LEU A 136 0.38 -13.62 8.65
CA LEU A 136 1.82 -13.49 8.30
C LEU A 136 2.64 -13.67 9.59
N SER A 137 3.85 -14.24 9.54
CA SER A 137 4.74 -14.19 10.70
C SER A 137 5.27 -12.78 10.95
N GLU A 138 5.59 -12.47 12.21
CA GLU A 138 6.19 -11.19 12.60
C GLU A 138 7.50 -10.92 11.85
N GLU A 139 8.34 -11.95 11.75
CA GLU A 139 9.63 -11.90 11.04
C GLU A 139 9.42 -11.53 9.58
N THR A 140 8.49 -12.20 8.89
CA THR A 140 8.20 -11.91 7.49
C THR A 140 7.64 -10.50 7.29
N VAL A 141 6.72 -10.01 8.13
CA VAL A 141 6.24 -8.63 7.98
C VAL A 141 7.38 -7.62 8.16
N LYS A 142 8.25 -7.84 9.14
CA LYS A 142 9.45 -7.01 9.35
C LYS A 142 10.38 -7.05 8.14
N GLU A 143 10.57 -8.21 7.52
CA GLU A 143 11.38 -8.36 6.30
C GLU A 143 10.75 -7.65 5.09
N LEU A 144 9.43 -7.76 4.91
CA LEU A 144 8.69 -7.08 3.83
C LEU A 144 8.74 -5.55 3.96
N TRP A 145 8.80 -5.04 5.18
CA TRP A 145 8.87 -3.60 5.50
C TRP A 145 10.29 -3.09 5.72
N THR A 146 11.30 -3.94 5.59
CA THR A 146 12.69 -3.50 5.63
C THR A 146 13.05 -2.87 4.29
N PRO A 147 13.43 -1.58 4.25
CA PRO A 147 13.83 -0.96 3.00
C PRO A 147 15.07 -1.61 2.40
N GLU A 148 15.11 -1.70 1.08
CA GLU A 148 16.28 -2.20 0.35
C GLU A 148 16.84 -1.07 -0.50
N THR A 149 18.10 -0.72 -0.26
CA THR A 149 18.76 0.32 -1.05
C THR A 149 19.17 -0.25 -2.40
N ILE A 150 18.49 0.16 -3.47
CA ILE A 150 18.97 -0.09 -4.84
C ILE A 150 20.11 0.89 -5.14
N GLY A 151 21.34 0.49 -4.82
CA GLY A 151 22.56 1.24 -5.12
C GLY A 151 22.85 2.42 -4.17
N LYS A 152 24.07 2.97 -4.21
CA LYS A 152 24.53 4.09 -3.37
C LYS A 152 23.83 5.44 -3.64
N ILE A 153 22.77 5.44 -4.44
CA ILE A 153 22.05 6.65 -4.84
C ILE A 153 20.77 6.70 -4.02
N LYS A 154 20.90 7.10 -2.75
CA LYS A 154 19.78 7.74 -2.07
C LYS A 154 19.91 9.22 -2.41
N PRO A 155 18.99 9.82 -3.19
CA PRO A 155 18.95 11.27 -3.29
C PRO A 155 18.91 11.83 -1.86
N LYS A 156 19.76 12.83 -1.55
CA LYS A 156 19.89 13.38 -0.20
C LYS A 156 18.56 13.85 0.41
N ASP A 157 17.56 14.08 -0.43
CA ASP A 157 16.27 14.65 -0.08
C ASP A 157 15.10 13.63 -0.13
N MET A 158 15.37 12.35 -0.41
CA MET A 158 14.32 11.33 -0.44
C MET A 158 14.01 10.85 0.99
N LYS A 159 12.90 11.35 1.55
CA LYS A 159 12.41 11.01 2.89
C LYS A 159 11.84 9.60 3.00
N ASP A 160 11.38 9.06 1.87
CA ASP A 160 10.71 7.76 1.80
C ASP A 160 11.65 6.72 1.23
N GLU A 161 11.73 5.57 1.90
CA GLU A 161 12.48 4.42 1.43
C GLU A 161 11.53 3.40 0.82
N TYR A 162 12.02 2.62 -0.14
CA TYR A 162 11.22 1.56 -0.75
C TYR A 162 11.62 0.21 -0.18
N ALA A 163 10.64 -0.51 0.33
CA ALA A 163 10.73 -1.88 0.78
C ALA A 163 10.05 -2.81 -0.25
N LYS A 164 9.76 -4.06 0.12
CA LYS A 164 9.20 -5.06 -0.80
C LYS A 164 7.73 -4.77 -1.12
N GLY A 165 7.48 -3.82 -2.02
CA GLY A 165 6.12 -3.39 -2.40
C GLY A 165 5.47 -2.40 -1.45
N TRP A 166 6.26 -1.71 -0.62
CA TRP A 166 5.80 -0.71 0.35
C TRP A 166 6.75 0.49 0.37
N PHE A 167 6.22 1.68 0.60
CA PHE A 167 7.01 2.82 1.03
C PHE A 167 7.08 2.85 2.55
N VAL A 168 8.24 3.27 3.05
CA VAL A 168 8.53 3.40 4.47
C VAL A 168 9.04 4.81 4.72
N THR A 169 8.29 5.56 5.51
CA THR A 169 8.70 6.89 5.96
C THR A 169 9.10 6.82 7.43
N GLN A 170 10.30 7.31 7.72
CA GLN A 170 10.78 7.51 9.09
C GLN A 170 11.12 8.99 9.29
N ILE A 171 10.33 9.66 10.14
CA ILE A 171 10.53 11.07 10.50
C ILE A 171 11.19 11.13 11.88
N ALA A 172 12.09 12.09 12.08
CA ALA A 172 12.69 12.34 13.39
C ALA A 172 11.62 12.78 14.42
N GLU A 173 11.94 12.70 15.71
CA GLU A 173 11.12 13.30 16.77
C GLU A 173 10.99 14.83 16.56
N PRO A 174 9.91 15.50 17.03
CA PRO A 174 8.82 14.99 17.89
C PRO A 174 7.51 14.63 17.14
N TYR A 175 7.57 14.15 15.89
CA TYR A 175 6.35 13.91 15.10
C TYR A 175 5.65 12.59 15.48
N PRO A 176 4.37 12.59 15.90
CA PRO A 176 3.67 11.40 16.41
C PRO A 176 3.56 10.28 15.37
N TYR A 177 3.29 10.62 14.10
CA TYR A 177 3.19 9.67 12.97
C TYR A 177 4.54 9.43 12.28
N ARG A 178 5.61 9.33 13.08
CA ARG A 178 6.99 9.22 12.60
C ARG A 178 7.26 7.98 11.75
N THR A 179 6.55 6.88 11.99
CA THR A 179 6.70 5.64 11.22
C THR A 179 5.44 5.40 10.42
N GLN A 180 5.57 5.47 9.10
CA GLN A 180 4.47 5.25 8.17
C GLN A 180 4.86 4.14 7.20
N ILE A 181 3.99 3.15 7.07
CA ILE A 181 4.10 2.11 6.05
C ILE A 181 2.96 2.31 5.08
N TRP A 182 3.26 2.65 3.84
CA TRP A 182 2.22 3.16 2.94
C TRP A 182 2.47 2.79 1.49
N HIS A 183 1.44 2.98 0.68
CA HIS A 183 1.58 2.96 -0.77
C HIS A 183 0.49 3.85 -1.38
N ALA A 184 0.79 4.45 -2.53
CA ALA A 184 -0.18 5.17 -3.35
C ALA A 184 -0.45 4.41 -4.65
N GLY A 185 -1.65 4.52 -5.18
CA GLY A 185 -2.02 3.95 -6.47
C GLY A 185 -2.67 5.02 -7.33
N GLY A 186 -2.38 4.98 -8.63
CA GLY A 186 -3.10 5.79 -9.60
C GLY A 186 -3.16 5.08 -10.94
N LEU A 187 -4.32 5.23 -11.58
CA LEU A 187 -4.60 4.85 -12.95
C LEU A 187 -5.53 5.92 -13.54
N LEU A 188 -5.83 5.82 -14.83
CA LEU A 188 -6.88 6.64 -15.43
C LEU A 188 -8.19 6.44 -14.64
N GLY A 189 -8.75 7.54 -14.13
CA GLY A 189 -10.02 7.53 -13.38
C GLY A 189 -9.96 7.03 -11.94
N THR A 190 -8.78 6.72 -11.38
CA THR A 190 -8.70 6.33 -9.95
C THR A 190 -7.40 6.79 -9.30
N SER A 191 -7.50 7.22 -8.04
CA SER A 191 -6.37 7.40 -7.12
C SER A 191 -6.70 6.75 -5.79
N THR A 192 -5.70 6.13 -5.19
CA THR A 192 -5.86 5.35 -3.96
C THR A 192 -4.68 5.62 -3.03
N MET A 193 -4.96 5.71 -1.74
CA MET A 193 -3.95 5.87 -0.70
C MET A 193 -4.22 4.87 0.42
N LEU A 194 -3.17 4.19 0.88
CA LEU A 194 -3.19 3.32 2.05
C LEU A 194 -1.99 3.71 2.93
N ILE A 195 -2.26 4.08 4.19
CA ILE A 195 -1.22 4.40 5.18
C ILE A 195 -1.49 3.60 6.45
N LEU A 196 -0.48 2.88 6.92
CA LEU A 196 -0.47 2.18 8.20
C LEU A 196 0.47 2.94 9.14
N PHE A 197 0.03 3.14 10.37
CA PHE A 197 0.81 3.74 11.46
C PHE A 197 1.02 2.68 12.55
N PRO A 198 2.14 1.92 12.52
CA PRO A 198 2.31 0.76 13.39
C PRO A 198 2.33 1.10 14.89
N ASN A 199 2.90 2.25 15.24
CA ASN A 199 3.01 2.71 16.62
C ASN A 199 1.63 3.08 17.20
N GLN A 200 0.81 3.78 16.43
CA GLN A 200 -0.54 4.20 16.83
C GLN A 200 -1.60 3.11 16.60
N ASN A 201 -1.25 2.04 15.87
CA ASN A 201 -2.17 0.99 15.46
C ASN A 201 -3.34 1.51 14.60
N ILE A 202 -3.03 2.42 13.68
CA ILE A 202 -4.01 3.07 12.81
C ILE A 202 -3.81 2.62 11.36
N VAL A 203 -4.93 2.42 10.65
CA VAL A 203 -4.95 2.25 9.19
C VAL A 203 -5.83 3.33 8.60
N GLY A 204 -5.31 4.09 7.65
CA GLY A 204 -6.04 5.07 6.86
C GLY A 204 -6.10 4.67 5.40
N VAL A 205 -7.28 4.79 4.81
CA VAL A 205 -7.55 4.49 3.39
C VAL A 205 -8.31 5.65 2.78
N ALA A 206 -7.93 6.05 1.57
CA ALA A 206 -8.68 7.03 0.80
C ALA A 206 -8.69 6.68 -0.70
N PHE A 207 -9.83 6.90 -1.34
CA PHE A 207 -10.06 6.69 -2.76
C PHE A 207 -10.53 7.99 -3.42
N ALA A 208 -10.24 8.19 -4.70
CA ALA A 208 -10.83 9.23 -5.52
C ALA A 208 -11.06 8.69 -6.93
N ASN A 209 -12.23 8.94 -7.54
CA ASN A 209 -12.51 8.51 -8.93
C ASN A 209 -11.96 9.51 -9.95
N LYS A 210 -10.80 10.09 -9.62
CA LYS A 210 -10.00 10.92 -10.48
C LYS A 210 -8.56 10.43 -10.41
N GLY A 211 -7.95 10.17 -11.56
CA GLY A 211 -6.55 9.78 -11.65
C GLY A 211 -5.61 10.88 -11.18
N TRP A 212 -4.50 10.50 -10.54
CA TRP A 212 -3.43 11.39 -10.10
C TRP A 212 -3.88 12.51 -9.16
N THR A 213 -4.83 12.19 -8.28
CA THR A 213 -5.30 13.09 -7.22
C THR A 213 -4.19 13.29 -6.19
N VAL A 214 -3.88 14.56 -5.88
CA VAL A 214 -2.90 14.94 -4.85
C VAL A 214 -3.63 15.28 -3.54
N GLY A 215 -3.03 14.95 -2.39
CA GLY A 215 -3.52 15.36 -1.07
C GLY A 215 -4.36 14.31 -0.32
N LEU A 216 -4.53 13.10 -0.87
CA LEU A 216 -5.17 11.98 -0.15
C LEU A 216 -4.37 11.55 1.09
N ASP A 217 -3.04 11.62 1.00
CA ASP A 217 -2.12 11.42 2.12
C ASP A 217 -2.31 12.45 3.23
N GLN A 218 -2.36 13.74 2.86
CA GLN A 218 -2.55 14.85 3.79
C GLN A 218 -3.91 14.76 4.48
N LEU A 219 -4.95 14.40 3.72
CA LEU A 219 -6.27 14.12 4.29
C LEU A 219 -6.21 13.01 5.34
N ILE A 220 -5.50 11.91 5.04
CA ILE A 220 -5.37 10.81 6.00
C ILE A 220 -4.62 11.27 7.26
N LEU A 221 -3.51 11.97 7.09
CA LEU A 221 -2.69 12.49 8.19
C LEU A 221 -3.45 13.50 9.07
N SER A 222 -4.24 14.39 8.46
CA SER A 222 -5.07 15.34 9.18
C SER A 222 -6.13 14.66 10.03
N VAL A 223 -6.79 13.61 9.49
CA VAL A 223 -7.80 12.86 10.23
C VAL A 223 -7.15 12.04 11.35
N ALA A 224 -6.01 11.39 11.10
CA ALA A 224 -5.28 10.65 12.13
C ALA A 224 -4.94 11.55 13.34
N LYS A 225 -4.39 12.74 13.09
CA LYS A 225 -4.07 13.74 14.14
C LYS A 225 -5.26 14.07 15.04
N ASN A 226 -6.46 14.21 14.47
CA ASN A 226 -7.65 14.52 15.26
C ASN A 226 -8.08 13.36 16.17
N PHE A 227 -7.74 12.12 15.87
CA PHE A 227 -8.10 10.97 16.72
C PHE A 227 -7.23 10.82 17.96
N GLU A 228 -6.00 11.35 17.96
CA GLU A 228 -5.15 11.41 19.16
C GLU A 228 -5.72 12.37 20.23
N GLU A 229 -6.54 13.35 19.86
CA GLU A 229 -7.20 14.24 20.83
C GLU A 229 -8.33 13.54 21.63
N PHE A 230 -8.70 12.31 21.25
CA PHE A 230 -9.77 11.52 21.87
C PHE A 230 -9.29 10.21 22.52
N LEU A 231 -7.98 9.97 22.57
CA LEU A 231 -7.34 8.83 23.26
C LEU A 231 -6.57 9.31 24.49
#